data_AF-A0A7S6S7Z6-F1
#
_entry.id   AF-A0A7S6S7Z6-F1
#
_cell.length_a   1.000
_cell.length_b   1.000
_cell.length_c   1.000
_cell.angle_alpha   90.00
_cell.angle_beta   90.00
_cell.angle_gamma   90.00
#
_symmetry.space_group_name_H-M   'P 1'
#
loop_
_entity.id
_entity.type
_entity.pdbx_description
1 polymer ?
#
loop_
_entity_poly.entity_id
_entity_poly.type
_entity_poly.pdbx_seq_one_letter_code
_entity_poly.pdbx_strand_id
1 'polypeptide(L)'
;MSDIFIAYSRNDAATAERLVQYFRQEGWEVFIDKQTHVGRRWHKEIERELHAAKAVVVLWSATSRDSDFVLEEAEYGKRKDILFPAFIERVEFPYGFGRIQTADLVDWNHRAEHAGLVQLLTSLRAHLNGSTTESITIAEPVKPIRAAQAVLSFDQTFRDKLQSGGEGPLMMVIPAGRFLMGSSESELDRSDEEGPQHEVHIARPFALGVYAVTFAEYDLFCQKTECKNF
;
A
#
# COMPACT_ATOMS: atom_id res chain seq x y z
N MET A 1 -14.71 -7.16 -21.09
CA MET A 1 -14.25 -7.26 -19.68
C MET A 1 -12.84 -6.76 -19.74
N SER A 2 -12.53 -5.68 -19.03
CA SER A 2 -11.20 -5.09 -19.07
C SER A 2 -10.17 -5.99 -18.36
N ASP A 3 -8.94 -6.01 -18.85
CA ASP A 3 -7.82 -6.67 -18.17
C ASP A 3 -7.31 -5.79 -17.02
N ILE A 4 -7.27 -4.47 -17.25
CA ILE A 4 -6.76 -3.48 -16.30
C ILE A 4 -7.84 -2.43 -16.01
N PHE A 5 -8.07 -2.19 -14.73
CA PHE A 5 -8.83 -1.05 -14.23
C PHE A 5 -7.85 0.00 -13.69
N ILE A 6 -7.97 1.28 -14.08
CA ILE A 6 -7.16 2.36 -13.48
C ILE A 6 -8.03 3.21 -12.57
N ALA A 7 -7.67 3.23 -11.28
CA ALA A 7 -8.20 4.11 -10.25
C ALA A 7 -7.36 5.38 -10.17
N TYR A 8 -7.98 6.55 -10.36
CA TYR A 8 -7.29 7.84 -10.39
C TYR A 8 -8.24 8.99 -10.08
N SER A 9 -7.69 10.13 -9.63
CA SER A 9 -8.46 11.36 -9.49
C SER A 9 -8.65 12.03 -10.85
N ARG A 10 -9.77 12.74 -11.05
CA ARG A 10 -10.04 13.50 -12.29
C ARG A 10 -8.95 14.51 -12.63
N ASN A 11 -8.26 15.05 -11.63
CA ASN A 11 -7.16 15.99 -11.83
C ASN A 11 -5.94 15.31 -12.49
N ASP A 12 -5.86 13.99 -12.40
CA ASP A 12 -4.79 13.17 -12.96
C ASP A 12 -5.17 12.51 -14.30
N ALA A 13 -6.31 12.91 -14.88
CA ALA A 13 -6.86 12.30 -16.09
C ALA A 13 -5.88 12.29 -17.27
N ALA A 14 -5.11 13.36 -17.44
CA ALA A 14 -4.10 13.44 -18.50
C ALA A 14 -3.03 12.34 -18.35
N THR A 15 -2.56 12.09 -17.13
CA THR A 15 -1.56 11.06 -16.83
C THR A 15 -2.16 9.66 -16.98
N ALA A 16 -3.38 9.44 -16.49
CA ALA A 16 -4.10 8.18 -16.65
C ALA A 16 -4.34 7.84 -18.13
N GLU A 17 -4.80 8.81 -18.93
CA GLU A 17 -5.01 8.63 -20.38
C GLU A 17 -3.72 8.30 -21.12
N ARG A 18 -2.58 8.85 -20.70
CA ARG A 18 -1.27 8.50 -21.25
C ARG A 18 -0.90 7.06 -20.93
N LEU A 19 -1.09 6.61 -19.68
CA LEU A 19 -0.84 5.22 -19.30
C LEU A 19 -1.75 4.24 -20.05
N VAL A 20 -3.02 4.61 -20.29
CA VAL A 20 -3.93 3.82 -21.12
C VAL A 20 -3.35 3.58 -22.52
N GLN A 21 -2.72 4.58 -23.15
CA GLN A 21 -2.09 4.39 -24.46
C GLN A 21 -0.97 3.36 -24.40
N TYR A 22 -0.11 3.41 -23.38
CA TYR A 22 0.97 2.45 -23.17
C TYR A 22 0.44 1.03 -22.93
N PHE A 23 -0.54 0.87 -22.04
CA PHE A 23 -1.13 -0.44 -21.76
C PHE A 23 -1.87 -1.03 -22.97
N ARG A 24 -2.49 -0.20 -23.80
CA ARG A 24 -3.11 -0.65 -25.06
C ARG A 24 -2.10 -1.04 -26.12
N GLN A 25 -0.94 -0.38 -26.17
CA GLN A 25 0.17 -0.80 -27.05
C GLN A 25 0.71 -2.19 -26.66
N GLU A 26 0.64 -2.54 -25.38
CA GLU A 26 0.94 -3.89 -24.87
C GLU A 26 -0.18 -4.91 -25.15
N GLY A 27 -1.32 -4.47 -25.71
CA GLY A 27 -2.43 -5.32 -26.10
C GLY A 27 -3.48 -5.58 -25.02
N TRP A 28 -3.43 -4.88 -23.89
CA TRP A 28 -4.41 -5.05 -22.81
C TRP A 28 -5.66 -4.17 -22.98
N GLU A 29 -6.83 -4.72 -22.64
CA GLU A 29 -8.04 -3.91 -22.52
C GLU A 29 -8.03 -3.12 -21.20
N VAL A 30 -8.15 -1.80 -21.29
CA VAL A 30 -8.07 -0.91 -20.13
C VAL A 30 -9.36 -0.13 -19.96
N PHE A 31 -9.90 -0.18 -18.74
CA PHE A 31 -11.04 0.63 -18.30
C PHE A 31 -10.57 1.76 -17.38
N ILE A 32 -11.09 2.97 -17.63
CA ILE A 32 -10.90 4.15 -16.79
C ILE A 32 -12.25 4.86 -16.62
N ASP A 33 -12.55 5.31 -15.41
CA ASP A 33 -13.75 6.10 -15.16
C ASP A 33 -13.57 7.50 -15.77
N LYS A 34 -14.14 7.73 -16.96
CA LYS A 34 -14.34 9.07 -17.54
C LYS A 34 -15.75 9.52 -17.19
N GLN A 35 -15.92 10.13 -16.03
CA GLN A 35 -17.20 10.69 -15.57
C GLN A 35 -17.91 11.43 -16.70
N THR A 36 -18.95 10.81 -17.27
CA THR A 36 -19.80 11.50 -18.24
C THR A 36 -21.27 11.48 -17.88
N HIS A 37 -21.82 10.57 -17.05
CA HIS A 37 -23.26 10.54 -16.76
C HIS A 37 -23.61 10.33 -15.26
N VAL A 38 -24.48 11.19 -14.70
CA VAL A 38 -24.92 11.16 -13.29
C VAL A 38 -26.19 10.29 -13.11
N GLY A 39 -26.16 9.31 -12.19
CA GLY A 39 -27.33 8.53 -11.77
C GLY A 39 -26.98 7.22 -11.04
N ARG A 40 -27.92 6.68 -10.21
CA ARG A 40 -27.73 5.47 -9.36
C ARG A 40 -27.31 4.17 -10.09
N ARG A 41 -27.28 4.15 -11.42
CA ARG A 41 -26.84 2.99 -12.23
C ARG A 41 -25.32 2.95 -12.45
N TRP A 42 -24.62 4.07 -12.24
CA TRP A 42 -23.18 4.22 -12.49
C TRP A 42 -22.29 3.41 -11.54
N HIS A 43 -22.63 3.39 -10.24
CA HIS A 43 -21.86 2.65 -9.23
C HIS A 43 -21.83 1.15 -9.53
N LYS A 44 -22.96 0.58 -9.99
CA LYS A 44 -23.05 -0.84 -10.35
C LYS A 44 -22.23 -1.20 -11.59
N GLU A 45 -22.03 -0.26 -12.51
CA GLU A 45 -21.24 -0.49 -13.71
C GLU A 45 -19.74 -0.41 -13.42
N ILE A 46 -19.30 0.56 -12.63
CA ILE A 46 -17.91 0.63 -12.13
C ILE A 46 -17.60 -0.60 -11.29
N GLU A 47 -18.46 -0.97 -10.34
CA GLU A 47 -18.30 -2.19 -9.54
C GLU A 47 -18.18 -3.42 -10.44
N ARG A 48 -19.00 -3.52 -11.49
CA ARG A 48 -18.94 -4.66 -12.43
C ARG A 48 -17.60 -4.72 -13.16
N GLU A 49 -17.10 -3.59 -13.66
CA GLU A 49 -15.80 -3.55 -14.35
C GLU A 49 -14.64 -3.80 -13.37
N LEU A 50 -14.68 -3.21 -12.17
CA LEU A 50 -13.71 -3.45 -11.10
C LEU A 50 -13.69 -4.93 -10.67
N HIS A 51 -14.84 -5.58 -10.58
CA HIS A 51 -14.96 -7.00 -10.28
C HIS A 51 -14.45 -7.90 -11.41
N ALA A 52 -14.57 -7.46 -12.67
CA ALA A 52 -14.13 -8.20 -13.84
C ALA A 52 -12.63 -8.02 -14.17
N ALA A 53 -12.01 -6.95 -13.65
CA ALA A 53 -10.62 -6.63 -13.91
C ALA A 53 -9.66 -7.68 -13.31
N LYS A 54 -8.59 -7.99 -14.06
CA LYS A 54 -7.52 -8.90 -13.63
C LYS A 54 -6.41 -8.17 -12.87
N ALA A 55 -6.27 -6.87 -13.11
CA ALA A 55 -5.37 -5.97 -12.41
C ALA A 55 -6.05 -4.62 -12.15
N VAL A 56 -5.80 -4.06 -10.97
CA VAL A 56 -6.21 -2.71 -10.56
C VAL A 56 -4.96 -1.87 -10.42
N VAL A 57 -4.79 -0.86 -11.26
CA VAL A 57 -3.70 0.12 -11.17
C VAL A 57 -4.23 1.35 -10.46
N VAL A 58 -3.66 1.72 -9.32
CA VAL A 58 -4.02 2.97 -8.63
C VAL A 58 -2.93 4.02 -8.81
N LEU A 59 -3.33 5.23 -9.20
CA LEU A 59 -2.42 6.36 -9.34
C LEU A 59 -2.50 7.25 -8.10
N TRP A 60 -1.43 7.31 -7.33
CA TRP A 60 -1.35 8.12 -6.12
C TRP A 60 -0.88 9.54 -6.42
N SER A 61 -1.76 10.49 -6.11
CA SER A 61 -1.57 11.93 -6.09
C SER A 61 -2.19 12.51 -4.81
N ALA A 62 -1.97 13.79 -4.53
CA ALA A 62 -2.59 14.43 -3.38
C ALA A 62 -4.11 14.34 -3.46
N THR A 63 -4.64 14.46 -4.67
CA THR A 63 -6.09 14.46 -4.90
C THR A 63 -6.72 13.09 -4.97
N SER A 64 -5.95 12.05 -5.33
CA SER A 64 -6.44 10.67 -5.32
C SER A 64 -6.34 10.01 -3.94
N ARG A 65 -5.35 10.42 -3.13
CA ARG A 65 -5.23 10.02 -1.71
C ARG A 65 -6.44 10.46 -0.89
N ASP A 66 -6.92 11.68 -1.12
CA ASP A 66 -8.03 12.26 -0.36
C ASP A 66 -9.40 11.90 -0.97
N SER A 67 -9.45 10.96 -1.92
CA SER A 67 -10.68 10.53 -2.60
C SER A 67 -11.18 9.19 -2.07
N ASP A 68 -12.33 9.20 -1.40
CA ASP A 68 -12.99 7.98 -0.88
C ASP A 68 -13.19 6.91 -1.97
N PHE A 69 -13.57 7.32 -3.19
CA PHE A 69 -13.75 6.40 -4.32
C PHE A 69 -12.45 5.71 -4.72
N VAL A 70 -11.34 6.45 -4.84
CA VAL A 70 -10.04 5.86 -5.19
C VAL A 70 -9.54 4.94 -4.08
N LEU A 71 -9.74 5.31 -2.81
CA LEU A 71 -9.38 4.48 -1.67
C LEU A 71 -10.19 3.17 -1.64
N GLU A 72 -11.49 3.22 -1.93
CA GLU A 72 -12.34 2.04 -2.00
C GLU A 72 -11.93 1.08 -3.14
N GLU A 73 -11.63 1.61 -4.33
CA GLU A 73 -11.16 0.86 -5.49
C GLU A 73 -9.79 0.22 -5.25
N ALA A 74 -8.87 0.98 -4.65
CA ALA A 74 -7.56 0.49 -4.27
C ALA A 74 -7.67 -0.61 -3.21
N GLU A 75 -8.51 -0.44 -2.19
CA GLU A 75 -8.68 -1.44 -1.13
C GLU A 75 -9.33 -2.70 -1.69
N TYR A 76 -10.24 -2.56 -2.66
CA TYR A 76 -10.76 -3.70 -3.40
C TYR A 76 -9.64 -4.47 -4.12
N GLY A 77 -8.81 -3.79 -4.91
CA GLY A 77 -7.68 -4.41 -5.61
C GLY A 77 -6.72 -5.10 -4.66
N LYS A 78 -6.43 -4.48 -3.50
CA LYS A 78 -5.55 -5.00 -2.46
C LYS A 78 -6.12 -6.27 -1.82
N ARG A 79 -7.41 -6.30 -1.46
CA ARG A 79 -8.08 -7.50 -0.91
C ARG A 79 -8.09 -8.67 -1.88
N LYS A 80 -8.05 -8.39 -3.19
CA LYS A 80 -8.03 -9.39 -4.26
C LYS A 80 -6.62 -9.77 -4.72
N ASP A 81 -5.58 -9.18 -4.15
CA ASP A 81 -4.18 -9.36 -4.54
C ASP A 81 -3.92 -9.07 -6.02
N ILE A 82 -4.60 -8.04 -6.55
CA ILE A 82 -4.47 -7.58 -7.94
C ILE A 82 -4.13 -6.08 -8.01
N LEU A 83 -3.65 -5.48 -6.92
CA LEU A 83 -3.33 -4.06 -6.86
C LEU A 83 -1.90 -3.77 -7.33
N PHE A 84 -1.79 -2.85 -8.27
CA PHE A 84 -0.54 -2.32 -8.82
C PHE A 84 -0.49 -0.80 -8.59
N PRO A 85 -0.04 -0.35 -7.41
CA PRO A 85 0.01 1.06 -7.10
C PRO A 85 1.15 1.75 -7.84
N ALA A 86 0.93 3.02 -8.22
CA ALA A 86 1.91 3.87 -8.86
C ALA A 86 1.82 5.32 -8.33
N PHE A 87 2.93 5.89 -7.84
CA PHE A 87 2.98 7.32 -7.52
C PHE A 87 3.14 8.14 -8.79
N ILE A 88 2.28 9.14 -8.98
CA ILE A 88 2.41 10.14 -10.05
C ILE A 88 2.75 11.53 -9.48
N GLU A 89 2.60 11.70 -8.17
CA GLU A 89 3.00 12.86 -7.40
C GLU A 89 3.62 12.38 -6.08
N ARG A 90 4.57 13.15 -5.51
CA ARG A 90 5.16 12.84 -4.20
C ARG A 90 4.16 13.15 -3.10
N VAL A 91 3.43 12.12 -2.70
CA VAL A 91 2.46 12.20 -1.61
C VAL A 91 2.72 11.14 -0.58
N GLU A 92 2.19 11.37 0.61
CA GLU A 92 2.22 10.34 1.62
C GLU A 92 1.38 9.14 1.21
N PHE A 93 1.83 7.95 1.59
CA PHE A 93 1.09 6.73 1.32
C PHE A 93 -0.28 6.80 1.98
N PRO A 94 -1.36 6.60 1.21
CA PRO A 94 -2.67 6.43 1.82
C PRO A 94 -2.68 5.24 2.77
N TYR A 95 -3.43 5.40 3.86
CA TYR A 95 -3.47 4.44 4.96
C TYR A 95 -3.83 3.04 4.43
N GLY A 96 -3.05 2.04 4.85
CA GLY A 96 -3.25 0.65 4.43
C GLY A 96 -2.57 0.22 3.12
N PHE A 97 -1.98 1.13 2.34
CA PHE A 97 -1.31 0.79 1.06
C PHE A 97 0.23 0.81 1.11
N GLY A 98 0.83 1.35 2.18
CA GLY A 98 2.29 1.49 2.31
C GLY A 98 3.11 0.19 2.42
N ARG A 99 2.46 -0.98 2.42
CA ARG A 99 3.11 -2.30 2.45
C ARG A 99 3.14 -2.99 1.08
N ILE A 100 2.60 -2.34 0.06
CA ILE A 100 2.56 -2.85 -1.31
C ILE A 100 3.67 -2.15 -2.09
N GLN A 101 4.41 -2.90 -2.89
CA GLN A 101 5.46 -2.33 -3.72
C GLN A 101 4.81 -1.41 -4.77
N THR A 102 5.04 -0.12 -4.62
CA THR A 102 4.50 0.93 -5.49
C THR A 102 5.51 1.32 -6.54
N ALA A 103 5.09 1.39 -7.80
CA ALA A 103 5.91 1.93 -8.88
C ALA A 103 6.06 3.45 -8.72
N ASP A 104 7.24 4.00 -9.02
CA ASP A 104 7.50 5.44 -8.91
C ASP A 104 7.46 6.11 -10.29
N LEU A 105 6.34 6.73 -10.63
CA LEU A 105 6.15 7.53 -11.85
C LEU A 105 6.20 9.03 -11.55
N VAL A 106 6.73 9.44 -10.40
CA VAL A 106 6.99 10.85 -10.12
C VAL A 106 7.97 11.40 -11.16
N ASP A 107 7.71 12.62 -11.64
CA ASP A 107 8.49 13.28 -12.69
C ASP A 107 8.45 12.56 -14.07
N TRP A 108 7.52 11.61 -14.26
CA TRP A 108 7.38 10.90 -15.53
C TRP A 108 6.95 11.85 -16.67
N ASN A 109 7.86 12.06 -17.62
CA ASN A 109 7.69 12.95 -18.76
C ASN A 109 7.13 12.26 -20.02
N HIS A 110 6.31 11.23 -19.83
CA HIS A 110 5.68 10.43 -20.90
C HIS A 110 6.64 9.59 -21.75
N ARG A 111 7.90 9.40 -21.33
CA ARG A 111 8.86 8.55 -22.05
C ARG A 111 8.73 7.08 -21.63
N ALA A 112 8.87 6.18 -22.60
CA ALA A 112 8.81 4.73 -22.41
C ALA A 112 9.93 4.18 -21.51
N GLU A 113 11.09 4.86 -21.50
CA GLU A 113 12.31 4.42 -20.80
C GLU A 113 12.30 4.75 -19.30
N HIS A 114 11.25 5.39 -18.78
CA HIS A 114 11.19 5.78 -17.38
C HIS A 114 11.19 4.56 -16.45
N ALA A 115 12.10 4.53 -15.47
CA ALA A 115 12.34 3.36 -14.64
C ALA A 115 11.07 2.84 -13.94
N GLY A 116 10.25 3.71 -13.36
CA GLY A 116 9.01 3.28 -12.72
C GLY A 116 7.91 2.83 -13.68
N LEU A 117 7.86 3.38 -14.90
CA LEU A 117 6.94 2.88 -15.93
C LEU A 117 7.36 1.47 -16.36
N VAL A 118 8.66 1.25 -16.60
CA VAL A 118 9.20 -0.06 -16.96
C VAL A 118 8.95 -1.08 -15.85
N GLN A 119 9.13 -0.70 -14.59
CA GLN A 119 8.83 -1.54 -13.43
C GLN A 119 7.34 -1.93 -13.41
N LEU A 120 6.43 -0.95 -13.53
CA LEU A 120 4.99 -1.19 -13.54
C LEU A 120 4.56 -2.13 -14.66
N LEU A 121 5.04 -1.89 -15.89
CA LEU A 121 4.76 -2.74 -17.04
C LEU A 121 5.28 -4.16 -16.85
N THR A 122 6.48 -4.32 -16.29
CA THR A 122 7.09 -5.63 -16.03
C THR A 122 6.25 -6.42 -15.03
N SER A 123 5.83 -5.80 -13.93
CA SER A 123 4.96 -6.42 -12.93
C SER A 123 3.59 -6.80 -13.50
N LEU A 124 2.97 -5.93 -14.31
CA LEU A 124 1.70 -6.21 -14.97
C LEU A 124 1.81 -7.36 -15.98
N ARG A 125 2.89 -7.43 -16.77
CA ARG A 125 3.13 -8.56 -17.68
C ARG A 125 3.24 -9.88 -16.93
N ALA A 126 4.01 -9.90 -15.82
CA ALA A 126 4.18 -11.10 -15.01
C ALA A 126 2.83 -11.60 -14.44
N HIS A 127 1.96 -10.67 -14.04
CA HIS A 127 0.65 -10.98 -13.46
C HIS A 127 -0.39 -11.39 -14.51
N LEU A 128 -0.52 -10.64 -15.59
CA LEU A 128 -1.60 -10.81 -16.58
C LEU A 128 -1.35 -11.93 -17.58
N ASN A 129 -0.08 -12.21 -17.90
CA ASN A 129 0.28 -13.23 -18.89
C ASN A 129 0.67 -14.57 -18.25
N GLY A 130 0.70 -14.65 -16.91
CA GLY A 130 1.17 -15.79 -16.14
C GLY A 130 2.69 -15.94 -16.20
N SER A 131 3.32 -16.22 -15.05
CA SER A 131 4.76 -16.48 -14.99
C SER A 131 5.11 -17.69 -15.87
N THR A 132 5.84 -17.48 -16.96
CA THR A 132 6.61 -18.57 -17.57
C THR A 132 7.65 -18.98 -16.53
N THR A 133 7.50 -20.17 -15.98
CA THR A 133 8.47 -20.80 -15.09
C THR A 133 9.75 -21.03 -15.90
N GLU A 134 10.80 -20.25 -15.63
CA GLU A 134 12.17 -20.70 -15.88
C GLU A 134 12.80 -21.10 -14.55
N SER A 135 12.97 -22.41 -14.42
CA SER A 135 13.73 -23.09 -13.38
C SER A 135 15.15 -22.53 -13.33
N ILE A 136 15.49 -21.83 -12.24
CA ILE A 136 16.87 -21.49 -11.93
C ILE A 136 17.58 -22.80 -11.56
N THR A 137 18.45 -23.26 -12.47
CA THR A 137 19.38 -24.36 -12.24
C THR A 137 20.47 -23.89 -11.29
N ILE A 138 20.70 -24.66 -10.23
CA ILE A 138 21.70 -24.40 -9.18
C ILE A 138 23.09 -24.40 -9.81
N ALA A 139 23.79 -23.26 -9.78
CA ALA A 139 25.23 -23.18 -10.00
C ALA A 139 25.89 -22.60 -8.74
N GLU A 140 26.62 -23.48 -8.04
CA GLU A 140 27.66 -23.35 -7.01
C GLU A 140 27.79 -22.11 -6.08
N PRO A 141 28.28 -22.34 -4.83
CA PRO A 141 28.12 -21.39 -3.73
C PRO A 141 29.10 -20.22 -3.84
N VAL A 142 28.55 -19.02 -3.97
CA VAL A 142 29.31 -17.79 -3.73
C VAL A 142 29.51 -17.65 -2.21
N LYS A 143 30.79 -17.59 -1.80
CA LYS A 143 31.24 -17.45 -0.39
C LYS A 143 30.40 -16.44 0.40
N PRO A 144 30.10 -16.70 1.68
CA PRO A 144 29.21 -15.85 2.46
C PRO A 144 29.88 -14.49 2.71
N ILE A 145 29.29 -13.43 2.16
CA ILE A 145 29.55 -12.08 2.67
C ILE A 145 28.67 -11.92 3.91
N ARG A 146 29.33 -11.99 5.06
CA ARG A 146 28.75 -11.64 6.35
C ARG A 146 28.49 -10.12 6.36
N ALA A 147 27.23 -9.74 6.51
CA ALA A 147 26.84 -8.55 7.27
C ALA A 147 25.70 -8.99 8.19
N ALA A 148 25.95 -8.87 9.50
CA ALA A 148 25.02 -9.25 10.54
C ALA A 148 23.73 -8.41 10.44
N GLN A 149 22.63 -8.99 10.01
CA GLN A 149 21.31 -8.48 10.38
C GLN A 149 21.01 -9.03 11.76
N ALA A 150 21.12 -8.18 12.78
CA ALA A 150 20.70 -8.54 14.12
C ALA A 150 19.20 -8.87 14.08
N VAL A 151 18.88 -10.14 14.31
CA VAL A 151 17.51 -10.60 14.53
C VAL A 151 17.07 -9.95 15.85
N LEU A 152 16.19 -8.95 15.79
CA LEU A 152 15.70 -8.30 17.00
C LEU A 152 14.90 -9.32 17.82
N SER A 153 15.29 -9.54 19.07
CA SER A 153 14.73 -10.57 19.95
C SER A 153 13.49 -10.09 20.71
N PHE A 154 12.70 -11.04 21.24
CA PHE A 154 11.58 -10.77 22.15
C PHE A 154 12.00 -9.84 23.32
N ASP A 155 11.14 -8.88 23.68
CA ASP A 155 11.40 -7.81 24.67
C ASP A 155 12.59 -6.88 24.38
N GLN A 156 13.13 -6.92 23.15
CA GLN A 156 14.16 -5.97 22.77
C GLN A 156 13.55 -4.59 22.52
N THR A 157 14.03 -3.61 23.29
CA THR A 157 13.78 -2.21 23.02
C THR A 157 14.91 -1.61 22.19
N PHE A 158 14.56 -0.76 21.22
CA PHE A 158 15.54 -0.04 20.40
C PHE A 158 15.05 1.35 20.05
N ARG A 159 15.99 2.19 19.60
CA ARG A 159 15.71 3.52 19.07
C ARG A 159 16.44 3.67 17.74
N ASP A 160 15.76 4.20 16.75
CA ASP A 160 16.40 4.53 15.48
C ASP A 160 17.25 5.79 15.59
N LYS A 161 18.35 5.87 14.86
CA LYS A 161 19.10 7.12 14.73
C LYS A 161 18.42 8.00 13.69
N LEU A 162 18.05 9.21 14.08
CA LEU A 162 17.40 10.15 13.17
C LEU A 162 18.44 10.84 12.28
N GLN A 163 18.07 11.08 11.02
CA GLN A 163 18.94 11.76 10.06
C GLN A 163 19.27 13.20 10.46
N SER A 164 18.40 13.85 11.24
CA SER A 164 18.64 15.18 11.81
C SER A 164 19.63 15.19 12.98
N GLY A 165 20.16 14.03 13.38
CA GLY A 165 20.88 13.84 14.65
C GLY A 165 19.92 13.53 15.80
N GLY A 166 20.39 12.75 16.78
CA GLY A 166 19.60 12.27 17.91
C GLY A 166 18.98 10.89 17.69
N GLU A 167 18.13 10.46 18.62
CA GLU A 167 17.45 9.16 18.57
C GLU A 167 15.94 9.34 18.46
N GLY A 168 15.29 8.45 17.70
CA GLY A 168 13.85 8.33 17.61
C GLY A 168 13.23 7.78 18.90
N PRO A 169 11.89 7.65 18.93
CA PRO A 169 11.18 7.17 20.10
C PRO A 169 11.62 5.75 20.50
N LEU A 170 11.52 5.43 21.79
CA LEU A 170 11.82 4.07 22.26
C LEU A 170 10.76 3.14 21.74
N MET A 171 11.18 2.17 20.94
CA MET A 171 10.33 1.13 20.39
C MET A 171 10.59 -0.16 21.14
N MET A 172 9.55 -0.98 21.33
CA MET A 172 9.64 -2.34 21.84
C MET A 172 9.10 -3.29 20.79
N VAL A 173 9.82 -4.37 20.52
CA VAL A 173 9.37 -5.42 19.60
C VAL A 173 8.30 -6.28 20.29
N ILE A 174 7.07 -6.18 19.78
CA ILE A 174 5.97 -7.08 20.10
C ILE A 174 6.13 -8.35 19.25
N PRO A 175 6.20 -9.54 19.86
CA PRO A 175 6.41 -10.76 19.10
C PRO A 175 5.16 -11.16 18.29
N ALA A 176 5.38 -12.05 17.34
CA ALA A 176 4.27 -12.86 16.83
C ALA A 176 3.71 -13.74 17.96
N GLY A 177 2.39 -13.92 17.99
CA GLY A 177 1.73 -14.68 19.04
C GLY A 177 0.21 -14.64 18.92
N ARG A 178 -0.46 -15.35 19.82
CA ARG A 178 -1.92 -15.37 19.91
C ARG A 178 -2.34 -15.04 21.33
N PHE A 179 -3.42 -14.27 21.45
CA PHE A 179 -4.04 -13.96 22.73
C PHE A 179 -5.53 -13.74 22.55
N LEU A 180 -6.28 -13.84 23.65
CA LEU A 180 -7.72 -13.62 23.64
C LEU A 180 -8.02 -12.14 23.89
N MET A 181 -8.80 -11.50 23.03
CA MET A 181 -9.19 -10.10 23.13
C MET A 181 -10.70 -9.99 23.34
N GLY A 182 -11.11 -9.04 24.19
CA GLY A 182 -12.50 -8.84 24.62
C GLY A 182 -12.77 -9.36 26.04
N SER A 183 -13.86 -8.87 26.64
CA SER A 183 -14.27 -9.22 28.01
C SER A 183 -15.10 -10.51 28.01
N SER A 184 -14.89 -11.35 29.02
CA SER A 184 -15.65 -12.61 29.15
C SER A 184 -17.10 -12.32 29.54
N GLU A 185 -18.04 -13.23 29.25
CA GLU A 185 -19.46 -13.00 29.57
C GLU A 185 -19.73 -12.83 31.07
N SER A 186 -18.87 -13.43 31.91
CA SER A 186 -18.97 -13.40 33.37
C SER A 186 -18.17 -12.26 34.03
N GLU A 187 -17.54 -11.39 33.25
CA GLU A 187 -16.75 -10.27 33.77
C GLU A 187 -17.65 -9.18 34.34
N LEU A 188 -17.35 -8.75 35.57
CA LEU A 188 -18.15 -7.75 36.29
C LEU A 188 -17.99 -6.38 35.62
N ASP A 189 -19.07 -5.61 35.49
CA ASP A 189 -19.11 -4.27 34.89
C ASP A 189 -18.75 -4.19 33.39
N ARG A 190 -18.73 -5.33 32.69
CA ARG A 190 -18.61 -5.42 31.22
C ARG A 190 -19.73 -4.64 30.52
N SER A 191 -19.37 -3.84 29.51
CA SER A 191 -20.32 -3.33 28.51
C SER A 191 -20.63 -4.36 27.41
N ASP A 192 -21.81 -4.27 26.81
CA ASP A 192 -22.23 -5.14 25.69
C ASP A 192 -21.30 -5.03 24.47
N GLU A 193 -20.61 -3.90 24.29
CA GLU A 193 -19.68 -3.63 23.19
C GLU A 193 -18.25 -4.18 23.43
N GLU A 194 -17.96 -4.73 24.61
CA GLU A 194 -16.63 -5.26 24.94
C GLU A 194 -16.44 -6.74 24.58
N GLY A 195 -17.52 -7.41 24.17
CA GLY A 195 -17.50 -8.79 23.69
C GLY A 195 -17.84 -8.92 22.19
N PRO A 196 -17.84 -10.15 21.66
CA PRO A 196 -17.41 -11.38 22.31
C PRO A 196 -15.89 -11.53 22.36
N GLN A 197 -15.42 -12.34 23.30
CA GLN A 197 -14.03 -12.78 23.32
C GLN A 197 -13.68 -13.51 22.02
N HIS A 198 -12.59 -13.10 21.39
CA HIS A 198 -12.07 -13.74 20.18
C HIS A 198 -10.55 -13.81 20.20
N GLU A 199 -10.00 -14.86 19.59
CA GLU A 199 -8.56 -15.06 19.52
C GLU A 199 -7.96 -14.12 18.45
N VAL A 200 -7.04 -13.27 18.88
CA VAL A 200 -6.26 -12.38 18.02
C VAL A 200 -4.92 -13.02 17.74
N HIS A 201 -4.52 -13.05 16.47
CA HIS A 201 -3.26 -13.62 16.01
C HIS A 201 -2.36 -12.55 15.40
N ILE A 202 -1.26 -12.25 16.07
CA ILE A 202 -0.17 -11.43 15.57
C ILE A 202 0.77 -12.36 14.79
N ALA A 203 0.67 -12.34 13.46
CA ALA A 203 1.38 -13.30 12.62
C ALA A 203 2.90 -13.05 12.50
N ARG A 204 3.35 -11.81 12.75
CA ARG A 204 4.76 -11.40 12.66
C ARG A 204 5.09 -10.40 13.76
N PRO A 205 6.33 -10.43 14.29
CA PRO A 205 6.75 -9.41 15.23
C PRO A 205 6.72 -8.02 14.59
N PHE A 206 6.36 -7.00 15.35
CA PHE A 206 6.42 -5.60 14.95
C PHE A 206 6.82 -4.74 16.15
N ALA A 207 7.35 -3.54 15.92
CA ALA A 207 7.76 -2.67 17.01
C ALA A 207 6.67 -1.62 17.30
N LEU A 208 6.35 -1.43 18.57
CA LEU A 208 5.41 -0.43 19.07
C LEU A 208 6.17 0.59 19.91
N GLY A 209 5.79 1.87 19.84
CA GLY A 209 6.35 2.89 20.74
C GLY A 209 6.04 2.54 22.19
N VAL A 210 7.06 2.53 23.06
CA VAL A 210 6.91 2.22 24.50
C VAL A 210 6.12 3.31 25.22
N TYR A 211 6.22 4.55 24.75
CA TYR A 211 5.51 5.69 25.28
C TYR A 211 4.67 6.33 24.19
N ALA A 212 3.56 6.94 24.59
CA ALA A 212 2.78 7.77 23.69
C ALA A 212 3.62 8.95 23.19
N VAL A 213 3.40 9.34 21.93
CA VAL A 213 4.03 10.54 21.37
C VAL A 213 3.56 11.75 22.17
N THR A 214 4.51 12.48 22.75
CA THR A 214 4.18 13.67 23.55
C THR A 214 3.81 14.84 22.64
N PHE A 215 3.02 15.79 23.15
CA PHE A 215 2.72 17.01 22.40
C PHE A 215 3.98 17.77 22.00
N ALA A 216 5.03 17.78 22.82
CA ALA A 216 6.29 18.43 22.46
C ALA A 216 7.00 17.73 21.29
N GLU A 217 6.94 16.40 21.19
CA GLU A 217 7.50 15.65 20.05
C GLU A 217 6.64 15.84 18.79
N TYR A 218 5.33 15.86 18.95
CA TYR A 218 4.41 16.20 17.87
C TYR A 218 4.60 17.66 17.42
N ASP A 219 4.79 18.60 18.34
CA ASP A 219 5.07 20.01 18.05
C ASP A 219 6.43 20.17 17.37
N LEU A 220 7.42 19.37 17.75
CA LEU A 220 8.72 19.37 17.08
C LEU A 220 8.61 18.81 15.66
N PHE A 221 7.87 17.69 15.48
CA PHE A 221 7.48 17.22 14.16
C PHE A 221 6.80 18.35 13.40
N CYS A 222 5.76 18.94 14.00
CA CYS A 222 4.99 20.03 13.46
C CYS A 222 5.81 21.28 13.11
N GLN A 223 6.82 21.64 13.86
CA GLN A 223 7.67 22.78 13.50
C GLN A 223 8.60 22.43 12.35
N LYS A 224 9.02 21.16 12.28
CA LYS A 224 9.88 20.63 11.21
C LYS A 224 9.08 20.35 9.92
N THR A 225 7.80 20.06 10.03
CA THR A 225 6.93 19.59 8.94
C THR A 225 5.66 20.42 8.75
N GLU A 226 5.49 21.50 9.53
CA GLU A 226 4.31 22.37 9.59
C GLU A 226 3.00 21.71 10.07
N CYS A 227 3.09 20.70 10.95
CA CYS A 227 1.98 19.86 11.46
C CYS A 227 1.20 19.13 10.37
N LYS A 228 1.69 19.13 9.14
CA LYS A 228 1.02 18.41 8.08
C LYS A 228 1.33 16.94 8.28
N ASN A 229 0.31 16.10 8.09
CA ASN A 229 0.34 14.63 8.01
C ASN A 229 -0.25 13.85 9.21
N PHE A 230 -1.46 14.25 9.63
CA PHE A 230 -2.43 13.36 10.29
C PHE A 230 -3.65 13.17 9.40
#